data_AF-A0A7K1Y748-F1
#
_entry.id   AF-A0A7K1Y748-F1
#
_cell.length_a   1.000
_cell.length_b   1.000
_cell.length_c   1.000
_cell.angle_alpha   90.00
_cell.angle_beta   90.00
_cell.angle_gamma   90.00
#
_symmetry.space_group_name_H-M   'P 1'
#
loop_
_entity.id
_entity.type
_entity.pdbx_description
1 polymer ?
#
loop_
_entity_poly.entity_id
_entity_poly.type
_entity_poly.pdbx_seq_one_letter_code
_entity_poly.pdbx_strand_id
1 'polypeptide(L)'
;MIILLRQQIDRIAITNNNHKHRMMLCANKSVTLAILTTFLLMLLSGAIIAQQQTDTKAFEKSFVRRLWVPAETSDSCISLITLLKVLFTKQSKIPGIVFSDSADSLLKKELNRIKSKLDYAELKGIAGNNSVTFIFPVIIKPAVDQYACFNKELTAFENFNKFSGKAISEKCFFRPEIEIITYHSVQ
;
A
#
# COMPACT_ATOMS: atom_id res chain seq x y z
N MET A 1 -28.26 -53.16 -59.17
CA MET A 1 -28.83 -51.95 -58.54
C MET A 1 -28.95 -52.05 -57.01
N ILE A 2 -29.25 -53.23 -56.43
CA ILE A 2 -29.46 -53.41 -54.97
C ILE A 2 -28.17 -53.29 -54.12
N ILE A 3 -27.00 -53.65 -54.66
CA ILE A 3 -25.73 -53.63 -53.90
C ILE A 3 -25.23 -52.20 -53.61
N LEU A 4 -25.48 -51.24 -54.52
CA LEU A 4 -25.06 -49.84 -54.36
C LEU A 4 -25.90 -49.09 -53.30
N LEU A 5 -27.17 -49.46 -53.14
CA LEU A 5 -28.06 -48.91 -52.11
C LEU A 5 -27.64 -49.33 -50.69
N ARG A 6 -27.15 -50.56 -50.53
CA ARG A 6 -26.71 -51.06 -49.22
C ARG A 6 -25.44 -50.37 -48.72
N GLN A 7 -24.47 -50.13 -49.61
CA GLN A 7 -23.24 -49.40 -49.24
C GLN A 7 -23.47 -47.93 -48.87
N GLN A 8 -24.49 -47.27 -49.43
CA GLN A 8 -24.84 -45.88 -49.09
C GLN A 8 -25.47 -45.80 -47.69
N ILE A 9 -26.36 -46.73 -47.34
CA ILE A 9 -27.02 -46.78 -46.03
C ILE A 9 -26.01 -47.02 -44.90
N ASP A 10 -25.05 -47.93 -45.09
CA ASP A 10 -24.03 -48.22 -44.08
C ASP A 10 -23.09 -47.02 -43.84
N ARG A 11 -22.75 -46.25 -44.88
CA ARG A 11 -21.95 -45.01 -44.71
C ARG A 11 -22.70 -43.92 -43.94
N ILE A 12 -24.02 -43.81 -44.13
CA ILE A 12 -24.86 -42.84 -43.41
C ILE A 12 -25.02 -43.25 -41.93
N ALA A 13 -25.15 -44.54 -41.64
CA ALA A 13 -25.26 -45.03 -40.27
C ALA A 13 -23.96 -44.80 -39.45
N ILE A 14 -22.79 -45.02 -40.06
CA ILE A 14 -21.49 -44.83 -39.40
C ILE A 14 -21.20 -43.33 -39.14
N THR A 15 -21.57 -42.45 -40.07
CA THR A 15 -21.37 -41.00 -39.91
C THR A 15 -22.27 -40.41 -38.82
N ASN A 16 -23.50 -40.91 -38.66
CA ASN A 16 -24.44 -40.42 -37.64
C ASN A 16 -24.01 -40.80 -36.20
N ASN A 17 -23.48 -42.01 -36.00
CA ASN A 17 -22.98 -42.44 -34.68
C ASN A 17 -21.72 -41.69 -34.25
N ASN A 18 -20.80 -41.41 -35.16
CA ASN A 18 -19.59 -40.63 -34.87
C ASN A 18 -19.91 -39.16 -34.55
N HIS A 19 -20.95 -38.58 -35.17
CA HIS A 19 -21.35 -37.21 -34.92
C HIS A 19 -21.99 -37.04 -33.52
N LYS A 20 -22.81 -38.01 -33.08
CA LYS A 20 -23.43 -38.01 -31.75
C LYS A 20 -22.40 -38.19 -30.64
N HIS A 21 -21.42 -39.07 -30.83
CA HIS A 21 -20.34 -39.29 -29.86
C HIS A 21 -19.41 -38.06 -29.76
N ARG A 22 -19.15 -37.35 -30.86
CA ARG A 22 -18.38 -36.10 -30.86
C ARG A 22 -19.12 -34.93 -30.19
N MET A 23 -20.43 -34.80 -30.37
CA MET A 23 -21.22 -33.76 -29.69
C MET A 23 -21.27 -33.96 -28.17
N MET A 24 -21.41 -35.20 -27.69
CA MET A 24 -21.37 -35.50 -26.24
C MET A 24 -20.00 -35.19 -25.61
N LEU A 25 -18.90 -35.47 -26.30
CA LEU A 25 -17.55 -35.17 -25.83
C LEU A 25 -17.27 -33.66 -25.74
N CYS A 26 -17.81 -32.85 -26.66
CA CYS A 26 -17.67 -31.39 -26.60
C CYS A 26 -18.54 -30.74 -25.52
N ALA A 27 -19.77 -31.23 -25.33
CA ALA A 27 -20.66 -30.75 -24.28
C ALA A 27 -20.07 -31.00 -22.88
N ASN A 28 -19.50 -32.18 -22.65
CA ASN A 28 -18.91 -32.52 -21.35
C ASN A 28 -17.68 -31.67 -21.04
N LYS A 29 -16.81 -31.43 -22.03
CA LYS A 29 -15.63 -30.55 -21.88
C LYS A 29 -16.01 -29.10 -21.59
N SER A 30 -17.06 -28.59 -22.23
CA SER A 30 -17.57 -27.23 -22.00
C SER A 30 -18.14 -27.05 -20.59
N VAL A 31 -18.90 -28.04 -20.11
CA VAL A 31 -19.45 -28.03 -18.74
C VAL A 31 -18.35 -28.14 -17.69
N THR A 32 -17.35 -29.01 -17.88
CA THR A 32 -16.21 -29.12 -16.96
C THR A 32 -15.40 -27.83 -16.91
N LEU A 33 -15.19 -27.15 -18.06
CA LEU A 33 -14.48 -25.88 -18.11
C LEU A 33 -15.24 -24.77 -17.37
N ALA A 34 -16.57 -24.71 -17.52
CA ALA A 34 -17.41 -23.74 -16.82
C ALA A 34 -17.45 -23.94 -15.30
N ILE A 35 -17.42 -25.20 -14.83
CA ILE A 35 -17.34 -25.52 -13.40
C ILE A 35 -15.97 -25.12 -12.84
N LEU A 36 -14.89 -25.38 -13.59
CA LEU A 36 -13.53 -25.05 -13.14
C LEU A 36 -13.32 -23.53 -13.04
N THR A 37 -13.85 -22.76 -14.00
CA THR A 37 -13.76 -21.30 -13.98
C THR A 37 -14.59 -20.69 -12.86
N THR A 38 -15.81 -21.18 -12.63
CA THR A 38 -16.65 -20.71 -11.51
C THR A 38 -16.02 -21.02 -10.15
N PHE A 39 -15.41 -22.20 -9.98
CA PHE A 39 -14.69 -22.53 -8.74
C PHE A 39 -13.46 -21.63 -8.52
N LEU A 40 -12.69 -21.34 -9.58
CA LEU A 40 -11.56 -20.41 -9.51
C LEU A 40 -12.01 -18.98 -9.18
N LEU A 41 -13.15 -18.52 -9.72
CA LEU A 41 -13.74 -17.22 -9.41
C LEU A 41 -14.21 -17.12 -7.96
N MET A 42 -14.76 -18.19 -7.38
CA MET A 42 -15.12 -18.23 -5.95
C MET A 42 -13.89 -18.20 -5.03
N LEU A 43 -12.78 -18.83 -5.45
CA LEU A 43 -11.52 -18.76 -4.70
C LEU A 43 -10.91 -17.35 -4.74
N LEU A 44 -11.07 -16.64 -5.87
CA LEU A 44 -10.60 -15.25 -6.01
C LEU A 44 -11.46 -14.25 -5.24
N SER A 45 -12.78 -14.44 -5.15
CA SER A 45 -13.65 -13.52 -4.40
C SER A 45 -13.42 -13.58 -2.88
N GLY A 46 -13.02 -14.74 -2.35
CA GLY A 46 -12.60 -14.88 -0.95
C GLY A 46 -11.31 -14.13 -0.60
N ALA A 47 -10.44 -13.86 -1.58
CA ALA A 47 -9.20 -13.11 -1.40
C ALA A 47 -9.39 -11.58 -1.40
N ILE A 48 -10.56 -11.08 -1.82
CA ILE A 48 -10.82 -9.63 -1.96
C ILE A 48 -11.40 -9.03 -0.66
N ILE A 49 -11.91 -9.85 0.26
CA ILE A 49 -12.52 -9.38 1.52
C ILE A 49 -11.51 -9.48 2.67
N ALA A 50 -10.41 -8.71 2.60
CA ALA A 50 -9.53 -8.47 3.76
C ALA A 50 -8.55 -7.29 3.59
N GLN A 51 -8.86 -6.29 2.76
CA GLN A 51 -8.19 -4.99 2.89
C GLN A 51 -8.97 -4.16 3.90
N GLN A 52 -8.92 -4.56 5.17
CA GLN A 52 -9.32 -3.68 6.26
C GLN A 52 -8.24 -2.61 6.34
N GLN A 53 -8.41 -1.56 5.53
CA GLN A 53 -7.62 -0.34 5.53
C GLN A 53 -7.72 0.23 6.92
N THR A 54 -6.79 -0.21 7.78
CA THR A 54 -6.78 0.14 9.19
C THR A 54 -6.36 1.58 9.22
N ASP A 55 -7.34 2.45 9.43
CA ASP A 55 -7.22 3.89 9.39
C ASP A 55 -6.17 4.31 10.44
N THR A 56 -5.17 5.07 10.02
CA THR A 56 -4.11 5.62 10.89
C THR A 56 -4.32 7.12 11.16
N LYS A 57 -5.49 7.66 10.78
CA LYS A 57 -5.84 9.07 10.87
C LYS A 57 -5.72 9.66 12.27
N ALA A 58 -5.98 8.93 13.35
CA ALA A 58 -5.87 9.53 14.69
C ALA A 58 -4.41 9.86 15.00
N PHE A 59 -3.49 8.94 14.67
CA PHE A 59 -2.06 9.16 14.80
C PHE A 59 -1.61 10.34 13.93
N GLU A 60 -1.94 10.31 12.64
CA GLU A 60 -1.57 11.35 11.67
C GLU A 60 -2.07 12.73 12.09
N LYS A 61 -3.36 12.83 12.46
CA LYS A 61 -3.96 14.08 12.95
C LYS A 61 -3.29 14.57 14.23
N SER A 62 -3.00 13.67 15.17
CA SER A 62 -2.30 14.04 16.41
C SER A 62 -0.87 14.52 16.15
N PHE A 63 -0.21 13.94 15.15
CA PHE A 63 1.13 14.29 14.71
C PHE A 63 1.15 15.67 14.07
N VAL A 64 0.34 15.88 13.03
CA VAL A 64 0.23 17.16 12.31
C VAL A 64 -0.14 18.31 13.25
N ARG A 65 -1.08 18.07 14.19
CA ARG A 65 -1.51 19.12 15.15
C ARG A 65 -0.41 19.54 16.12
N ARG A 66 0.57 18.68 16.39
CA ARG A 66 1.56 18.89 17.45
C ARG A 66 2.94 19.24 16.94
N LEU A 67 3.31 18.74 15.77
CA LEU A 67 4.60 19.01 15.16
C LEU A 67 4.65 20.50 14.79
N TRP A 68 5.55 21.23 15.44
CA TRP A 68 5.92 22.56 14.99
C TRP A 68 7.01 22.45 13.93
N VAL A 69 6.78 23.08 12.76
CA VAL A 69 7.78 23.14 11.70
C VAL A 69 8.55 24.45 11.83
N PRO A 70 9.88 24.42 12.03
CA PRO A 70 10.70 25.63 12.12
C PRO A 70 10.64 26.46 10.84
N ALA A 71 10.55 27.79 10.97
CA ALA A 71 10.49 28.70 9.81
C ALA A 71 11.71 28.56 8.88
N GLU A 72 12.89 28.29 9.44
CA GLU A 72 14.14 28.03 8.71
C GLU A 72 14.04 26.82 7.77
N THR A 73 13.14 25.87 8.05
CA THR A 73 12.89 24.71 7.19
C THR A 73 11.85 24.97 6.11
N SER A 74 11.20 26.14 6.12
CA SER A 74 10.01 26.43 5.32
C SER A 74 10.03 27.79 4.60
N ASP A 75 11.07 28.61 4.82
CA ASP A 75 11.40 29.82 4.04
C ASP A 75 11.94 29.52 2.63
N SER A 76 12.01 28.25 2.23
CA SER A 76 12.42 27.86 0.89
C SER A 76 11.22 27.28 0.14
N CYS A 77 11.13 27.54 -1.16
CA CYS A 77 10.21 26.88 -2.10
C CYS A 77 10.40 25.35 -2.22
N ILE A 78 11.08 24.75 -1.25
CA ILE A 78 11.56 23.38 -1.23
C ILE A 78 10.62 22.58 -0.34
N SER A 79 10.07 21.52 -0.90
CA SER A 79 9.36 20.52 -0.10
C SER A 79 10.37 19.61 0.59
N LEU A 80 10.24 19.47 1.91
CA LEU A 80 11.04 18.52 2.67
C LEU A 80 10.32 17.16 2.70
N ILE A 81 11.04 16.11 2.32
CA ILE A 81 10.55 14.73 2.37
C ILE A 81 11.46 13.93 3.29
N THR A 82 10.88 13.25 4.27
CA THR A 82 11.63 12.37 5.18
C THR A 82 10.79 11.16 5.56
N LEU A 83 11.40 10.11 6.11
CA LEU A 83 10.66 8.99 6.68
C LEU A 83 10.54 9.14 8.19
N LEU A 84 9.37 8.79 8.73
CA LEU A 84 9.11 8.62 10.14
C LEU A 84 8.93 7.14 10.44
N LYS A 85 9.72 6.62 11.37
CA LYS A 85 9.62 5.24 11.86
C LYS A 85 8.98 5.22 13.23
N VAL A 86 7.94 4.40 13.38
CA VAL A 86 7.29 4.09 14.66
C VAL A 86 7.46 2.59 14.94
N LEU A 87 8.20 2.25 15.99
CA LEU A 87 8.50 0.90 16.41
C LEU A 87 7.73 0.55 17.68
N PHE A 88 6.86 -0.44 17.59
CA PHE A 88 6.27 -1.11 18.74
C PHE A 88 7.15 -2.31 19.10
N THR A 89 7.56 -2.38 20.37
CA THR A 89 8.23 -3.56 20.93
C THR A 89 7.30 -4.25 21.92
N LYS A 90 7.48 -5.55 22.13
CA LYS A 90 6.67 -6.34 23.08
C LYS A 90 6.65 -5.78 24.51
N GLN A 91 7.71 -5.05 24.93
CA GLN A 91 7.85 -4.57 26.30
C GLN A 91 7.53 -3.08 26.49
N SER A 92 7.46 -2.27 25.42
CA SER A 92 7.39 -0.82 25.59
C SER A 92 5.97 -0.29 25.76
N LYS A 93 5.70 0.41 26.86
CA LYS A 93 4.46 1.21 27.02
C LYS A 93 4.37 2.36 26.02
N ILE A 94 5.51 2.90 25.57
CA ILE A 94 5.60 3.99 24.60
C ILE A 94 6.39 3.46 23.39
N PRO A 95 5.84 3.53 22.17
CA PRO A 95 6.58 3.10 20.98
C PRO A 95 7.83 3.97 20.75
N GLY A 96 8.87 3.36 20.20
CA GLY A 96 10.01 4.10 19.68
C GLY A 96 9.58 4.89 18.45
N ILE A 97 9.93 6.18 18.38
CA ILE A 97 9.61 7.01 17.22
C ILE A 97 10.82 7.86 16.83
N VAL A 98 11.16 7.86 15.55
CA VAL A 98 12.38 8.50 15.04
C VAL A 98 12.22 8.84 13.55
N PHE A 99 12.77 9.98 13.13
CA PHE A 99 12.89 10.29 11.71
C PHE A 99 14.10 9.58 11.08
N SER A 100 14.10 9.41 9.76
CA SER A 100 15.28 9.00 9.01
C SER A 100 16.42 9.99 9.18
N ASP A 101 17.62 9.54 8.83
CA ASP A 101 18.84 10.33 8.96
C ASP A 101 18.79 11.59 8.08
N SER A 102 18.03 11.57 6.99
CA SER A 102 17.75 12.72 6.11
C SER A 102 16.97 13.86 6.76
N ALA A 103 16.26 13.65 7.88
CA ALA A 103 15.50 14.72 8.52
C ALA A 103 16.43 15.76 9.17
N ASP A 104 15.98 17.02 9.09
CA ASP A 104 16.61 18.14 9.77
C ASP A 104 16.70 17.93 11.29
N SER A 105 17.75 18.49 11.89
CA SER A 105 18.04 18.35 13.32
C SER A 105 16.95 18.99 14.21
N LEU A 106 16.34 20.09 13.78
CA LEU A 106 15.26 20.76 14.49
C LEU A 106 13.99 19.91 14.44
N LEU A 107 13.68 19.29 13.30
CA LEU A 107 12.56 18.33 13.19
C LEU A 107 12.75 17.13 14.13
N LYS A 108 13.97 16.57 14.20
CA LYS A 108 14.30 15.48 15.15
C LYS A 108 14.14 15.94 16.61
N LYS A 109 14.56 17.16 16.94
CA LYS A 109 14.38 17.75 18.28
C LYS A 109 12.89 17.94 18.62
N GLU A 110 12.12 18.42 17.66
CA GLU A 110 10.69 18.62 17.82
C GLU A 110 9.93 17.31 18.00
N LEU A 111 10.29 16.28 17.22
CA LEU A 111 9.73 14.94 17.40
C LEU A 111 9.92 14.42 18.83
N ASN A 112 11.10 14.62 19.39
CA ASN A 112 11.39 14.24 20.77
C ASN A 112 10.53 15.00 21.79
N ARG A 113 10.14 16.25 21.52
CA ARG A 113 9.25 17.05 22.37
C ARG A 113 7.81 16.54 22.34
N ILE A 114 7.34 16.06 21.19
CA ILE A 114 5.92 15.70 21.00
C ILE A 114 5.64 14.20 21.16
N LYS A 115 6.64 13.32 21.05
CA LYS A 115 6.45 11.87 20.96
C LYS A 115 5.58 11.24 22.04
N SER A 116 5.62 11.73 23.28
CA SER A 116 4.81 11.21 24.39
C SER A 116 3.36 11.70 24.37
N LYS A 117 3.02 12.65 23.49
CA LYS A 117 1.70 13.30 23.39
C LYS A 117 0.92 12.88 22.14
N LEU A 118 1.51 12.02 21.30
CA LEU A 118 0.90 11.50 20.09
C LEU A 118 -0.12 10.40 20.43
N ASP A 119 -1.13 10.27 19.58
CA ASP A 119 -2.15 9.23 19.71
C ASP A 119 -1.71 7.97 18.97
N TYR A 120 -1.32 6.95 19.73
CA TYR A 120 -0.85 5.68 19.20
C TYR A 120 -1.91 4.57 19.25
N ALA A 121 -3.16 4.87 19.64
CA ALA A 121 -4.16 3.84 19.94
C ALA A 121 -4.41 2.91 18.75
N GLU A 122 -4.61 3.47 17.56
CA GLU A 122 -4.85 2.72 16.32
C GLU A 122 -3.63 1.87 15.94
N LEU A 123 -2.43 2.48 15.94
CA LEU A 123 -1.19 1.76 15.62
C LEU A 123 -0.90 0.62 16.61
N LYS A 124 -1.22 0.83 17.88
CA LYS A 124 -1.13 -0.20 18.92
C LYS A 124 -2.13 -1.32 18.67
N GLY A 125 -3.36 -1.00 18.27
CA GLY A 125 -4.37 -1.99 17.88
C GLY A 125 -3.89 -2.88 16.73
N ILE A 126 -3.20 -2.30 15.74
CA ILE A 126 -2.63 -3.04 14.62
C ILE A 126 -1.42 -3.87 15.03
N ALA A 127 -0.53 -3.32 15.85
CA ALA A 127 0.65 -4.02 16.33
C ALA A 127 0.29 -5.22 17.24
N GLY A 128 -0.80 -5.08 18.01
CA GLY A 128 -1.20 -6.07 19.01
C GLY A 128 -0.07 -6.33 20.01
N ASN A 129 0.28 -7.59 20.20
CA ASN A 129 1.39 -8.03 21.06
C ASN A 129 2.69 -8.32 20.28
N ASN A 130 2.75 -7.94 19.01
CA ASN A 130 3.90 -8.20 18.16
C ASN A 130 4.84 -7.00 18.10
N SER A 131 6.12 -7.27 17.87
CA SER A 131 7.04 -6.21 17.48
C SER A 131 6.75 -5.83 16.03
N VAL A 132 6.38 -4.57 15.81
CA VAL A 132 5.95 -4.07 14.50
C VAL A 132 6.55 -2.70 14.24
N THR A 133 7.09 -2.52 13.03
CA THR A 133 7.59 -1.24 12.54
C THR A 133 6.60 -0.65 11.54
N PHE A 134 6.18 0.59 11.76
CA PHE A 134 5.44 1.41 10.81
C PHE A 134 6.37 2.47 10.21
N ILE A 135 6.27 2.68 8.91
CA ILE A 135 7.02 3.71 8.18
C ILE A 135 6.01 4.65 7.52
N PHE A 136 6.13 5.94 7.83
CA PHE A 136 5.33 7.01 7.23
C PHE A 136 6.25 7.92 6.42
N PRO A 137 6.00 8.11 5.12
CA PRO A 137 6.52 9.28 4.42
C PRO A 137 5.96 10.54 5.08
N VAL A 138 6.81 11.52 5.36
CA VAL A 138 6.39 12.83 5.88
C VAL A 138 6.80 13.88 4.86
N ILE A 139 5.81 14.59 4.34
CA ILE A 139 5.98 15.63 3.34
C ILE A 139 5.60 16.96 3.99
N ILE A 140 6.57 17.86 4.08
CA ILE A 140 6.36 19.22 4.55
C ILE A 140 6.42 20.11 3.31
N LYS A 141 5.31 20.77 3.00
CA LYS A 141 5.20 21.69 1.88
C LYS A 141 4.80 23.09 2.36
N PRO A 142 5.37 24.16 1.78
CA PRO A 142 4.91 25.51 2.04
C PRO A 142 3.56 25.76 1.34
N ALA A 143 2.70 26.54 1.99
CA ALA A 143 1.42 27.02 1.49
C ALA A 143 1.63 28.19 0.52
N VAL A 144 2.45 27.99 -0.50
CA VAL A 144 2.72 29.03 -1.51
C VAL A 144 1.76 28.82 -2.68
N ASP A 145 1.38 29.94 -3.31
CA ASP A 145 0.70 29.88 -4.59
C ASP A 145 1.59 29.10 -5.57
N GLN A 146 1.01 28.15 -6.31
CA GLN A 146 1.75 27.15 -7.10
C GLN A 146 2.64 27.80 -8.18
N TYR A 147 2.38 29.08 -8.46
CA TYR A 147 3.07 29.95 -9.41
C TYR A 147 4.25 30.72 -8.81
N ALA A 148 4.42 30.81 -7.49
CA ALA A 148 5.55 31.55 -6.89
C ALA A 148 6.82 30.68 -6.76
N CYS A 149 6.67 29.35 -6.80
CA CYS A 149 7.76 28.38 -6.66
C CYS A 149 7.93 27.57 -7.96
N PHE A 150 8.48 28.20 -9.00
CA PHE A 150 8.73 27.54 -10.29
C PHE A 150 9.83 26.47 -10.24
N ASN A 151 10.71 26.50 -9.23
CA ASN A 151 11.77 25.52 -9.03
C ASN A 151 11.51 24.72 -7.75
N LYS A 152 10.65 23.70 -7.83
CA LYS A 152 10.48 22.70 -6.76
C LYS A 152 11.68 21.75 -6.79
N GLU A 153 12.80 22.14 -6.21
CA GLU A 153 13.86 21.17 -5.93
C GLU A 153 13.48 20.36 -4.67
N LEU A 154 13.54 19.04 -4.79
CA LEU A 154 13.40 18.13 -3.66
C LEU A 154 14.79 17.90 -3.05
N THR A 155 15.11 18.57 -1.96
CA THR A 155 16.35 18.32 -1.21
C THR A 155 16.09 17.34 -0.08
N ALA A 156 16.07 16.04 -0.38
CA ALA A 156 16.32 14.97 0.60
C ALA A 156 16.34 13.59 -0.06
N PHE A 157 17.46 13.18 -0.65
CA PHE A 157 17.65 11.79 -1.10
C PHE A 157 18.78 11.07 -0.37
N GLU A 158 19.80 11.79 0.10
CA GLU A 158 20.88 11.16 0.85
C GLU A 158 20.37 10.65 2.20
N ASN A 159 20.59 9.35 2.44
CA ASN A 159 20.23 8.68 3.69
C ASN A 159 18.72 8.68 4.01
N PHE A 160 17.85 8.91 3.02
CA PHE A 160 16.38 8.90 3.18
C PHE A 160 15.84 7.62 3.82
N ASN A 161 16.43 6.46 3.48
CA ASN A 161 16.04 5.15 3.99
C ASN A 161 16.86 4.67 5.18
N LYS A 162 17.75 5.51 5.74
CA LYS A 162 18.60 5.15 6.88
C LYS A 162 18.06 5.70 8.20
N PHE A 163 18.25 4.94 9.25
CA PHE A 163 17.92 5.29 10.63
C PHE A 163 19.13 4.94 11.50
N SER A 164 19.78 5.96 12.06
CA SER A 164 21.04 5.80 12.82
C SER A 164 22.12 5.09 12.01
N GLY A 165 22.28 5.49 10.75
CA GLY A 165 23.28 5.00 9.79
C GLY A 165 22.93 3.67 9.12
N LYS A 166 21.83 3.02 9.50
CA LYS A 166 21.44 1.70 8.99
C LYS A 166 20.18 1.77 8.13
N ALA A 167 20.21 1.13 6.97
CA ALA A 167 19.02 0.99 6.13
C ALA A 167 17.95 0.14 6.85
N ILE A 168 16.68 0.35 6.50
CA ILE A 168 15.59 -0.51 6.97
C ILE A 168 15.81 -1.94 6.44
N SER A 169 16.01 -2.90 7.34
CA SER A 169 16.16 -4.33 7.00
C SER A 169 15.07 -5.22 7.62
N GLU A 170 14.21 -4.65 8.45
CA GLU A 170 13.14 -5.35 9.16
C GLU A 170 11.82 -5.30 8.39
N LYS A 171 10.94 -6.29 8.64
CA LYS A 171 9.58 -6.25 8.09
C LYS A 171 8.87 -5.02 8.64
N CYS A 172 8.37 -4.18 7.74
CA CYS A 172 7.68 -2.94 8.09
C CYS A 172 6.39 -2.80 7.31
N PHE A 173 5.45 -2.06 7.89
CA PHE A 173 4.24 -1.62 7.23
C PHE A 173 4.44 -0.19 6.76
N PHE A 174 4.52 0.00 5.44
CA PHE A 174 4.44 1.33 4.85
C PHE A 174 3.01 1.86 4.97
N ARG A 175 2.91 3.10 5.43
CA ARG A 175 1.65 3.81 5.63
C ARG A 175 1.52 4.96 4.62
N PRO A 176 0.29 5.46 4.41
CA PRO A 176 0.10 6.69 3.65
C PRO A 176 0.98 7.83 4.17
N GLU A 177 1.25 8.77 3.29
CA GLU A 177 2.05 9.95 3.63
C GLU A 177 1.32 10.86 4.63
N ILE A 178 2.10 11.46 5.53
CA ILE A 178 1.66 12.53 6.40
C ILE A 178 2.06 13.84 5.75
N GLU A 179 1.06 14.59 5.31
CA GLU A 179 1.26 15.89 4.69
C GLU A 179 1.09 17.02 5.70
N ILE A 180 2.08 17.93 5.74
CA ILE A 180 2.07 19.12 6.59
C ILE A 180 2.22 20.34 5.68
N ILE A 181 1.22 21.23 5.77
CA ILE A 181 1.20 22.49 5.05
C ILE A 181 1.64 23.59 6.02
N THR A 182 2.73 24.28 5.70
CA THR A 182 3.24 25.40 6.49
C THR A 182 2.79 26.73 5.89
N TYR A 183 2.26 27.63 6.71
CA TYR A 183 1.84 28.95 6.26
C TYR A 183 2.89 29.97 6.71
N HIS A 184 3.61 30.55 5.76
CA HIS A 184 4.46 31.70 6.00
C HIS A 184 3.68 32.98 5.73
N SER A 185 3.81 33.98 6.59
CA SER A 185 3.51 35.35 6.19
C SER A 185 4.66 35.80 5.30
N VAL A 186 4.37 36.06 4.02
CA VAL A 186 5.28 36.83 3.18
C VAL A 186 5.43 38.20 3.85
N GLN A 187 6.60 38.48 4.42
CA GLN A 187 6.97 39.82 4.89
C GLN A 187 7.70 40.56 3.78
#